data_AF-A0A9D2L417-F1
#
_entry.id   AF-A0A9D2L417-F1
#
_cell.length_a   1.000
_cell.length_b   1.000
_cell.length_c   1.000
_cell.angle_alpha   90.00
_cell.angle_beta   90.00
_cell.angle_gamma   90.00
#
_symmetry.space_group_name_H-M   'P 1'
#
loop_
_entity.id
_entity.type
_entity.pdbx_description
1 polymer ?
#
loop_
_entity_poly.entity_id
_entity_poly.type
_entity_poly.pdbx_seq_one_letter_code
_entity_poly.pdbx_strand_id
1 'polypeptide(L)' 'MFNYVKESYNELVHKVTWPTFAQLQNSTVVVMVASFIFAIVILAMDISFENIMAAIYKGLANLGR' A
#
# COMPACT_ATOMS: atom_id res chain seq x y z
N MET A 1 -31.33 -1.17 -25.34
CA MET A 1 -30.28 -1.75 -24.46
C MET A 1 -28.88 -1.68 -25.09
N PHE A 2 -28.65 -2.31 -26.26
CA PHE A 2 -27.33 -2.33 -26.91
C PHE A 2 -26.75 -0.95 -27.27
N ASN A 3 -27.60 0.02 -27.65
CA ASN A 3 -27.15 1.38 -27.96
C ASN A 3 -26.66 2.14 -26.71
N TYR A 4 -27.24 1.90 -25.54
CA TYR A 4 -26.80 2.55 -24.29
C TYR A 4 -25.39 2.11 -23.87
N VAL A 5 -25.09 0.82 -23.99
CA VAL A 5 -23.74 0.30 -23.69
C VAL A 5 -22.70 0.84 -24.68
N LYS A 6 -23.10 1.03 -25.94
CA LYS A 6 -22.24 1.64 -26.98
C LYS A 6 -21.99 3.12 -26.73
N GLU A 7 -23.02 3.88 -26.35
CA GLU A 7 -22.93 5.30 -26.00
C GLU A 7 -22.05 5.50 -24.76
N SER A 8 -22.27 4.71 -23.70
CA SER A 8 -21.45 4.74 -22.48
C SER A 8 -20.00 4.32 -22.73
N TYR A 9 -19.73 3.40 -23.67
CA TYR A 9 -18.37 3.04 -24.06
C TYR A 9 -17.67 4.16 -24.82
N ASN A 10 -18.38 4.83 -25.74
CA ASN A 10 -17.85 6.00 -26.44
C ASN A 10 -17.60 7.18 -25.48
N GLU A 11 -18.47 7.40 -24.50
CA GLU A 11 -18.28 8.43 -23.48
C GLU A 11 -17.11 8.13 -22.54
N LEU A 12 -16.99 6.89 -22.04
CA LEU A 12 -15.89 6.51 -21.16
C LEU A 12 -14.53 6.52 -21.87
N VAL A 13 -14.48 6.25 -23.17
CA VAL A 13 -13.23 6.23 -23.96
C VAL A 13 -12.86 7.62 -24.51
N HIS A 14 -13.84 8.46 -24.87
CA HIS A 14 -13.56 9.82 -25.39
C HIS A 14 -13.60 10.93 -24.33
N LYS A 15 -14.21 10.70 -23.16
CA LYS A 15 -14.34 11.70 -22.08
C LYS A 15 -13.57 11.35 -20.81
N VAL A 16 -12.94 10.19 -20.75
CA VAL A 16 -11.93 9.89 -19.73
C VAL A 16 -10.62 9.69 -20.46
N THR A 17 -9.70 10.63 -20.26
CA THR A 17 -8.34 10.56 -20.78
C THR A 17 -7.65 9.36 -20.13
N TRP A 18 -7.79 8.19 -20.74
CA TRP A 18 -7.00 7.03 -20.37
C TRP A 18 -5.54 7.39 -20.60
N PRO A 19 -4.71 7.43 -19.53
CA PRO A 19 -3.30 7.71 -19.68
C PRO A 19 -2.67 6.62 -20.55
N THR A 20 -1.75 7.01 -21.44
CA THR A 20 -1.02 6.06 -22.27
C THR A 20 -0.28 5.04 -21.39
N PHE A 21 -0.08 3.82 -21.88
CA PHE A 21 0.54 2.74 -21.10
C PHE A 21 1.88 3.13 -20.44
N ALA A 22 2.64 4.04 -21.06
CA ALA A 22 3.87 4.58 -20.49
C ALA A 22 3.65 5.44 -19.22
N GLN A 23 2.56 6.22 -19.16
CA GLN A 23 2.20 7.02 -17.98
C GLN A 23 1.67 6.15 -16.84
N LEU A 24 0.91 5.09 -17.16
CA LEU A 24 0.46 4.11 -16.16
C LEU A 24 1.63 3.38 -15.51
N GLN A 25 2.64 3.04 -16.29
CA GLN A 25 3.85 2.40 -15.78
C GLN A 25 4.65 3.34 -14.88
N ASN A 26 4.77 4.62 -15.23
CA ASN A 26 5.41 5.63 -14.37
C ASN A 26 4.68 5.77 -13.03
N SER A 27 3.35 5.90 -13.05
CA SER A 27 2.54 5.95 -11.81
C SER A 27 2.65 4.68 -10.98
N THR A 28 2.76 3.51 -11.63
CA THR A 28 2.95 2.22 -10.94
C THR A 28 4.31 2.13 -10.24
N VAL A 29 5.37 2.65 -10.87
CA VAL A 29 6.71 2.70 -10.26
C VAL A 29 6.71 3.58 -9.01
N VAL A 30 6.03 4.72 -9.05
CA VAL A 30 5.90 5.60 -7.87
C VAL A 30 5.18 4.88 -6.73
N VAL A 31 4.08 4.18 -7.02
CA VAL A 31 3.33 3.41 -6.00
C VAL A 31 4.15 2.24 -5.45
N MET A 32 4.92 1.55 -6.29
CA MET A 32 5.81 0.47 -5.88
C MET A 32 6.92 0.96 -4.93
N VAL A 33 7.49 2.14 -5.19
CA VAL A 33 8.49 2.75 -4.29
C VAL A 33 7.83 3.18 -2.97
N ALA A 34 6.62 3.75 -3.03
CA ALA A 34 5.89 4.12 -1.83
C ALA A 34 5.56 2.91 -0.94
N SER A 35 5.10 1.80 -1.52
CA SER A 35 4.82 0.56 -0.78
C SER A 35 6.08 -0.06 -0.19
N PHE A 36 7.22 0.03 -0.90
CA PHE A 36 8.51 -0.41 -0.38
C PHE A 36 8.95 0.37 0.87
N ILE A 37 8.75 1.69 0.88
CA ILE A 37 9.03 2.51 2.07
C ILE A 37 8.13 2.10 3.24
N PHE A 38 6.83 1.90 3.01
CA PHE A 38 5.92 1.42 4.05
C PHE A 38 6.32 0.06 4.60
N ALA A 39 6.80 -0.86 3.75
CA ALA A 39 7.28 -2.16 4.19
C ALA A 39 8.48 -2.04 5.16
N ILE A 40 9.42 -1.13 4.90
CA ILE A 40 10.56 -0.87 5.79
C ILE A 40 10.08 -0.29 7.13
N VAL A 41 9.13 0.64 7.11
CA VAL A 41 8.58 1.25 8.33
C VAL A 41 7.87 0.22 9.21
N ILE A 42 7.07 -0.66 8.60
CA ILE A 42 6.38 -1.74 9.32
C ILE A 42 7.41 -2.70 9.93
N LEU A 43 8.45 -3.07 9.18
CA LEU A 43 9.51 -3.94 9.69
C LEU A 43 10.23 -3.32 10.89
N ALA A 44 10.51 -2.01 10.86
CA ALA A 44 11.09 -1.31 12.00
C ALA A 44 10.14 -1.30 13.22
N MET A 45 8.84 -1.12 12.97
CA MET A 45 7.81 -1.16 14.01
C MET A 45 7.76 -2.55 14.66
N ASP A 46 7.70 -3.62 13.88
CA ASP A 46 7.63 -5.00 14.40
C ASP A 46 8.80 -5.32 15.32
N ILE A 47 10.03 -4.98 14.90
CA ILE A 47 11.25 -5.18 15.70
C ILE A 47 11.21 -4.34 16.98
N SER A 48 10.74 -3.10 16.91
CA SER A 48 10.67 -2.23 18.09
C SER A 48 9.69 -2.80 19.13
N PHE A 49 8.54 -3.29 18.70
CA PHE A 49 7.53 -3.87 19.59
C PHE A 49 7.99 -5.19 20.22
N GLU A 50 8.65 -6.07 19.46
CA GLU A 50 9.21 -7.32 19.99
C GLU A 50 10.22 -7.04 21.12
N ASN A 51 11.13 -6.09 20.89
CA ASN A 51 12.15 -5.72 21.88
C ASN A 51 11.54 -5.09 23.14
N ILE A 52 10.55 -4.22 22.98
CA ILE A 52 9.86 -3.59 24.12
C ILE A 52 9.10 -4.64 24.93
N MET A 53 8.36 -5.53 24.27
CA MET A 53 7.64 -6.60 24.95
C MET A 53 8.60 -7.54 25.68
N ALA A 54 9.69 -7.96 25.04
CA ALA A 54 10.71 -8.79 25.67
C ALA A 54 11.31 -8.11 26.92
N ALA A 55 11.54 -6.80 26.88
CA ALA A 55 12.02 -6.03 28.03
C ALA A 55 10.99 -5.98 29.16
N ILE A 56 9.70 -5.74 28.85
CA ILE A 56 8.62 -5.72 29.83
C ILE A 56 8.43 -7.09 30.48
N TYR A 57 8.38 -8.17 29.67
CA TYR A 57 8.27 -9.54 30.19
C TYR A 57 9.45 -9.92 31.07
N LYS A 58 10.68 -9.56 30.69
CA LYS A 58 11.88 -9.77 31.54
C LYS A 58 11.80 -8.99 32.84
N GLY A 59 11.35 -7.73 32.80
CA GLY A 59 11.15 -6.90 33.99
C GLY A 59 10.13 -7.47 34.96
N LEU A 60 8.99 -7.94 34.44
CA LEU A 60 7.95 -8.62 35.22
C LEU A 60 8.44 -9.96 35.80
N ALA A 61 9.15 -10.78 35.01
CA ALA A 61 9.70 -12.04 35.47
C ALA A 61 10.75 -11.88 36.58
N ASN A 62 11.54 -10.80 36.55
CA ASN A 62 12.50 -10.48 37.60
C ASN A 62 11.85 -9.96 38.89
N LEU A 63 10.63 -9.44 38.83
CA LEU A 63 9.90 -8.92 40.00
C LEU A 63 9.11 -10.02 40.73
N GLY A 64 8.69 -11.07 40.00
CA GLY A 64 7.92 -12.19 40.53
C GLY A 64 8.75 -13.34 41.13
N ARG A 65 10.07 -13.16 41.28
CA ARG A 65 11.02 -14.14 41.84
C ARG A 65 11.75 -13.53 43.03
#